data_AF-A0A6B2CPJ8-F1
#
_entry.id   AF-A0A6B2CPJ8-F1
#
_cell.length_a   1.000
_cell.length_b   1.000
_cell.length_c   1.000
_cell.angle_alpha   90.00
_cell.angle_beta   90.00
_cell.angle_gamma   90.00
#
_symmetry.space_group_name_H-M   'P 1'
#
loop_
_entity.id
_entity.type
_entity.pdbx_description
1 polymer ?
#
loop_
_entity_poly.entity_id
_entity_poly.type
_entity_poly.pdbx_seq_one_letter_code
_entity_poly.pdbx_strand_id
1 'polypeptide(L)'
;MARKSGEVLKNRYAYPSKITMMAKLREVRGLRDSVAAKVAPRLGVSMATFKADVLPYLLIMFRQGDVERAARMVVSYDLTEDEVQYLAGARAREIMRAAEKVRQELRRGARAEATVKKKAEQPQERPAEKKGQLTLDLFGVPSQGASEAKKEGRRRSSRSSR
;
A
#
# COMPACT_ATOMS: atom_id res chain seq x y z
N MET A 1 -16.43 10.26 -43.33
CA MET A 1 -16.53 9.49 -44.59
C MET A 1 -16.18 10.40 -45.75
N ALA A 2 -15.16 10.08 -46.54
CA ALA A 2 -14.86 10.87 -47.74
C ALA A 2 -15.99 10.66 -48.76
N ARG A 3 -16.75 11.70 -49.08
CA ARG A 3 -17.80 11.64 -50.11
C ARG A 3 -17.21 12.22 -51.39
N LYS A 4 -17.25 11.49 -52.50
CA LYS A 4 -17.10 12.09 -53.83
C LYS A 4 -18.54 12.15 -54.35
N SER A 5 -19.04 13.36 -54.60
CA SER A 5 -20.39 13.61 -55.16
C SER A 5 -21.56 12.88 -54.46
N GLY A 6 -21.55 12.77 -53.13
CA GLY A 6 -22.70 12.22 -52.37
C GLY A 6 -22.88 10.70 -52.41
N GLU A 7 -22.27 9.99 -53.36
CA GLU A 7 -22.37 8.53 -53.47
C GLU A 7 -21.32 7.79 -52.63
N VAL A 8 -21.77 6.74 -51.94
CA VAL A 8 -20.85 5.85 -51.20
C VAL A 8 -20.16 4.93 -52.20
N LEU A 9 -18.92 5.25 -52.57
CA LEU A 9 -18.08 4.36 -53.39
C LEU A 9 -18.00 2.97 -52.73
N LYS A 10 -18.56 1.95 -53.40
CA LYS A 10 -18.62 0.55 -52.93
C LYS A 10 -17.24 -0.11 -52.80
N ASN A 11 -16.24 0.39 -53.53
CA ASN A 11 -14.89 -0.20 -53.61
C ASN A 11 -13.83 0.67 -52.92
N ARG A 12 -14.12 1.25 -51.76
CA ARG A 12 -13.05 1.86 -50.95
C ARG A 12 -12.30 0.75 -50.23
N TYR A 13 -10.98 0.74 -50.39
CA TYR A 13 -10.12 -0.09 -49.57
C TYR A 13 -10.30 0.31 -48.10
N ALA A 14 -10.85 -0.61 -47.31
CA ALA A 14 -10.95 -0.51 -45.87
C ALA A 14 -10.00 -1.53 -45.26
N TYR A 15 -9.35 -1.14 -44.16
CA TYR A 15 -8.49 -2.06 -43.43
C TYR A 15 -9.28 -3.29 -42.97
N PRO A 16 -8.71 -4.52 -43.03
CA PRO A 16 -9.42 -5.72 -42.63
C PRO A 16 -9.96 -5.66 -41.20
N SER A 17 -11.29 -5.74 -41.07
CA SER A 17 -12.00 -5.59 -39.79
C SER A 17 -11.55 -6.60 -38.72
N LYS A 18 -11.21 -7.82 -39.14
CA LYS A 18 -10.75 -8.90 -38.26
C LYS A 18 -9.48 -8.53 -37.48
N ILE A 19 -8.52 -7.86 -38.13
CA ILE A 19 -7.27 -7.49 -37.47
C ILE A 19 -7.53 -6.41 -36.42
N THR A 20 -8.36 -5.42 -36.75
CA THR A 20 -8.79 -4.40 -35.79
C THR A 20 -9.53 -5.02 -34.59
N MET A 21 -10.39 -6.01 -34.83
CA MET A 21 -11.10 -6.71 -33.75
C MET A 21 -10.14 -7.51 -32.87
N MET A 22 -9.18 -8.22 -33.46
CA MET A 22 -8.17 -8.98 -32.71
C MET A 22 -7.31 -8.09 -31.81
N ALA A 23 -6.94 -6.90 -32.28
CA ALA A 23 -6.21 -5.92 -31.47
C ALA A 23 -7.02 -5.50 -30.24
N LYS A 24 -8.29 -5.11 -30.42
CA LYS A 24 -9.19 -4.73 -29.32
C LYS A 24 -9.39 -5.88 -28.31
N LEU A 25 -9.57 -7.10 -28.80
CA LEU A 25 -9.74 -8.27 -27.92
C LEU A 25 -8.45 -8.63 -27.16
N ARG A 26 -7.27 -8.32 -27.69
CA ARG A 26 -6.00 -8.52 -26.97
C ARG A 26 -5.93 -7.62 -25.73
N GLU A 27 -6.32 -6.35 -25.85
CA GLU A 27 -6.35 -5.41 -24.72
C GLU A 27 -7.31 -5.88 -23.63
N VAL A 28 -8.54 -6.24 -24.00
CA VAL A 28 -9.56 -6.74 -23.05
C VAL A 28 -9.09 -8.02 -22.35
N ARG A 29 -8.47 -8.95 -23.09
CA ARG A 29 -7.89 -10.17 -22.49
C ARG A 29 -6.75 -9.85 -21.52
N GLY A 30 -5.88 -8.91 -21.85
CA GLY A 30 -4.81 -8.47 -20.97
C GLY A 30 -5.33 -7.94 -19.63
N LEU A 31 -6.36 -7.07 -19.66
CA LEU A 31 -7.01 -6.58 -18.44
C LEU A 31 -7.65 -7.72 -17.64
N ARG A 32 -8.35 -8.64 -18.31
CA ARG A 32 -8.97 -9.80 -17.68
C ARG A 32 -7.96 -10.70 -16.97
N ASP A 33 -6.82 -10.96 -17.62
CA ASP A 33 -5.76 -11.79 -17.08
C ASP A 33 -5.01 -11.07 -15.94
N SER A 34 -4.84 -9.75 -16.02
CA SER A 34 -4.26 -8.93 -14.94
C SER A 34 -5.11 -8.98 -13.65
N VAL A 35 -6.43 -8.80 -13.78
CA VAL A 35 -7.35 -8.93 -12.63
C VAL A 35 -7.28 -10.34 -12.04
N ALA A 36 -7.29 -11.37 -12.89
CA ALA A 36 -7.20 -12.75 -12.42
C ALA A 36 -5.88 -13.02 -11.68
N ALA A 37 -4.75 -12.47 -12.14
CA ALA A 37 -3.45 -12.65 -11.51
C ALA A 37 -3.39 -12.07 -10.08
N LYS A 38 -4.11 -10.98 -9.81
CA LYS A 38 -4.15 -10.34 -8.48
C LYS A 38 -5.11 -11.03 -7.52
N VAL A 39 -6.29 -11.40 -8.01
CA VAL A 39 -7.39 -11.85 -7.15
C VAL A 39 -7.37 -13.36 -6.92
N ALA A 40 -7.07 -14.15 -7.95
CA ALA A 40 -7.14 -15.61 -7.88
C ALA A 40 -6.23 -16.24 -6.81
N PRO A 41 -4.96 -15.80 -6.62
CA PRO A 41 -4.09 -16.36 -5.58
C PRO A 41 -4.62 -16.16 -4.16
N ARG A 42 -5.30 -15.04 -3.92
CA ARG A 42 -5.87 -14.72 -2.60
C ARG A 42 -7.16 -15.46 -2.30
N LEU A 43 -7.87 -15.88 -3.35
CA LEU A 43 -9.04 -16.74 -3.24
C LEU A 43 -8.69 -18.23 -3.24
N GLY A 44 -7.44 -18.60 -3.58
CA GLY A 44 -6.99 -19.99 -3.66
C GLY A 44 -7.52 -20.76 -4.87
N VAL A 45 -7.87 -20.07 -5.96
CA VAL A 45 -8.43 -20.67 -7.17
C VAL A 45 -7.50 -20.49 -8.38
N SER A 46 -7.63 -21.36 -9.38
CA SER A 46 -6.88 -21.19 -10.64
C SER A 46 -7.36 -19.95 -11.40
N MET A 47 -6.50 -19.35 -12.24
CA MET A 47 -6.90 -18.22 -13.08
C MET A 47 -8.02 -18.59 -14.07
N ALA A 48 -8.04 -19.84 -14.56
CA ALA A 48 -9.08 -20.31 -15.47
C ALA A 48 -10.44 -20.38 -14.76
N THR A 49 -10.47 -20.99 -13.57
CA THR A 49 -11.66 -21.07 -12.70
C THR A 49 -12.14 -19.68 -12.30
N PHE A 50 -11.23 -18.78 -11.90
CA PHE A 50 -11.58 -17.41 -11.55
C PHE A 50 -12.28 -16.68 -12.70
N LYS A 51 -11.77 -16.81 -13.92
CA LYS A 51 -12.33 -16.14 -15.11
C LYS A 51 -13.71 -16.69 -15.49
N ALA A 52 -13.94 -17.98 -15.28
CA ALA A 52 -15.21 -18.63 -15.59
C ALA A 52 -16.27 -18.34 -14.52
N ASP A 53 -15.90 -18.52 -13.25
CA ASP A 53 -16.89 -18.60 -12.17
C ASP A 53 -16.95 -17.33 -11.33
N VAL A 54 -15.82 -16.70 -11.02
CA VAL A 54 -15.78 -15.57 -10.05
C VAL A 54 -15.94 -14.22 -10.72
N LEU A 55 -15.24 -14.01 -11.83
CA LEU A 55 -15.19 -12.73 -12.54
C LEU A 55 -16.57 -12.20 -12.96
N PRO A 56 -17.53 -13.03 -13.44
CA PRO A 56 -18.88 -12.54 -13.77
C PRO A 56 -19.59 -11.90 -12.58
N TYR A 57 -19.47 -12.49 -11.38
CA TYR A 57 -20.04 -11.91 -10.16
C TYR A 57 -19.33 -10.63 -9.75
N LEU A 58 -18.01 -10.58 -9.92
CA LEU A 58 -17.22 -9.39 -9.60
C LEU A 58 -17.61 -8.20 -10.50
N LEU A 59 -17.90 -8.46 -11.79
CA LEU A 59 -18.47 -7.47 -12.71
C LEU A 59 -19.82 -6.93 -12.20
N ILE A 60 -20.72 -7.81 -11.76
CA ILE A 60 -22.03 -7.41 -11.23
C ILE A 60 -21.87 -6.58 -9.95
N MET A 61 -21.02 -7.02 -9.02
CA MET A 61 -20.75 -6.31 -7.77
C MET A 61 -20.22 -4.89 -8.01
N PHE A 62 -19.30 -4.72 -8.97
CA PHE A 62 -18.75 -3.40 -9.29
C PHE A 62 -19.73 -2.50 -10.05
N ARG A 63 -20.58 -3.08 -10.91
CA ARG A 63 -21.54 -2.31 -11.72
C ARG A 63 -22.80 -1.94 -10.98
N GLN A 64 -23.30 -2.81 -10.11
CA GLN A 64 -24.60 -2.66 -9.46
C GLN A 64 -24.53 -2.60 -7.93
N GLY A 65 -23.46 -3.10 -7.33
CA GLY A 65 -23.32 -3.13 -5.88
C GLY A 65 -22.90 -1.81 -5.24
N ASP A 66 -22.59 -1.89 -3.95
CA ASP A 66 -22.21 -0.75 -3.11
C ASP A 66 -20.83 -0.21 -3.46
N VAL A 67 -20.74 1.11 -3.64
CA VAL A 67 -19.49 1.80 -3.99
C VAL A 67 -18.41 1.59 -2.94
N GLU A 68 -18.75 1.67 -1.66
CA GLU A 68 -17.79 1.53 -0.57
C GLU A 68 -17.19 0.13 -0.50
N ARG A 69 -18.00 -0.90 -0.77
CA ARG A 69 -17.53 -2.29 -0.76
C ARG A 69 -16.60 -2.55 -1.94
N ALA A 70 -16.95 -2.03 -3.13
CA ALA A 70 -16.08 -2.08 -4.29
C ALA A 70 -14.76 -1.31 -4.05
N ALA A 71 -14.82 -0.12 -3.45
CA ALA A 71 -13.65 0.68 -3.10
C ALA A 71 -12.71 -0.05 -2.14
N ARG A 72 -13.24 -0.70 -1.11
CA ARG A 72 -12.45 -1.57 -0.23
C ARG A 72 -11.76 -2.69 -1.00
N MET A 73 -12.47 -3.37 -1.91
CA MET A 73 -11.87 -4.40 -2.76
C MET A 73 -10.75 -3.85 -3.65
N VAL A 74 -10.92 -2.68 -4.25
CA VAL A 74 -9.88 -2.01 -5.06
C VAL A 74 -8.61 -1.79 -4.27
N VAL A 75 -8.74 -1.30 -3.03
CA VAL A 75 -7.59 -1.08 -2.15
C VAL A 75 -7.01 -2.40 -1.67
N SER A 76 -7.83 -3.37 -1.29
CA SER A 76 -7.36 -4.67 -0.84
C SER A 76 -6.54 -5.35 -1.93
N TYR A 77 -7.08 -5.50 -3.14
CA TYR A 77 -6.48 -6.23 -4.26
C TYR A 77 -5.48 -5.41 -5.09
N ASP A 78 -5.20 -4.17 -4.70
CA ASP A 78 -4.32 -3.24 -5.44
C ASP A 78 -4.67 -3.15 -6.93
N LEU A 79 -5.96 -2.95 -7.23
CA LEU A 79 -6.44 -2.82 -8.60
C LEU A 79 -6.02 -1.47 -9.20
N THR A 80 -5.63 -1.49 -10.48
CA THR A 80 -5.29 -0.27 -11.23
C THR A 80 -6.55 0.40 -11.78
N GLU A 81 -6.42 1.65 -12.23
CA GLU A 81 -7.55 2.39 -12.80
C GLU A 81 -8.15 1.70 -14.04
N ASP A 82 -7.32 1.17 -14.92
CA ASP A 82 -7.77 0.45 -16.12
C ASP A 82 -8.53 -0.85 -15.78
N GLU A 83 -8.10 -1.57 -14.75
CA GLU A 83 -8.79 -2.77 -14.26
C GLU A 83 -10.15 -2.42 -13.65
N VAL A 84 -10.20 -1.33 -12.86
CA VAL A 84 -11.46 -0.82 -12.30
C VAL A 84 -12.39 -0.32 -13.40
N GLN A 85 -11.87 0.32 -14.43
CA GLN A 85 -12.63 0.75 -15.60
C GLN A 85 -13.22 -0.44 -16.35
N TYR A 86 -12.46 -1.53 -16.51
CA TYR A 86 -12.95 -2.78 -17.09
C TYR A 86 -14.08 -3.40 -16.27
N LEU A 87 -13.95 -3.42 -14.93
CA LEU A 87 -14.94 -4.01 -14.03
C LEU A 87 -16.22 -3.16 -13.94
N ALA A 88 -16.09 -1.87 -13.61
CA ALA A 88 -17.20 -0.99 -13.26
C ALA A 88 -17.77 -0.19 -14.44
N GLY A 89 -17.01 -0.01 -15.53
CA GLY A 89 -17.44 0.83 -16.65
C GLY A 89 -17.69 2.28 -16.22
N ALA A 90 -18.94 2.75 -16.34
CA ALA A 90 -19.30 4.14 -16.04
C ALA A 90 -19.05 4.55 -14.58
N ARG A 91 -19.15 3.61 -13.62
CA ARG A 91 -19.01 3.88 -12.18
C ARG A 91 -17.56 3.92 -11.69
N ALA A 92 -16.59 3.65 -12.56
CA ALA A 92 -15.19 3.53 -12.16
C ALA A 92 -14.66 4.79 -11.44
N ARG A 93 -15.02 5.99 -11.94
CA ARG A 93 -14.60 7.26 -11.34
C ARG A 93 -15.09 7.43 -9.90
N GLU A 94 -16.31 7.03 -9.61
CA GLU A 94 -16.89 7.11 -8.27
C GLU A 94 -16.19 6.16 -7.31
N ILE A 95 -15.94 4.92 -7.76
CA ILE A 95 -15.25 3.89 -6.98
C ILE A 95 -13.80 4.30 -6.70
N MET A 96 -13.10 4.87 -7.67
CA MET A 96 -11.73 5.36 -7.49
C MET A 96 -11.65 6.48 -6.45
N ARG A 97 -12.58 7.45 -6.48
CA ARG A 97 -12.67 8.49 -5.45
C ARG A 97 -12.92 7.91 -4.06
N ALA A 98 -13.80 6.91 -3.96
CA ALA A 98 -14.03 6.22 -2.70
C ALA A 98 -12.80 5.41 -2.25
N ALA A 99 -12.06 4.77 -3.17
CA ALA A 99 -10.84 4.04 -2.86
C ALA A 99 -9.73 4.96 -2.34
N GLU A 100 -9.62 6.18 -2.86
CA GLU A 100 -8.70 7.19 -2.34
C GLU A 100 -9.02 7.57 -0.89
N LYS A 101 -10.30 7.75 -0.55
CA LYS A 101 -10.74 8.01 0.83
C LYS A 101 -10.35 6.85 1.75
N VAL A 102 -10.63 5.61 1.33
CA VAL A 102 -10.24 4.40 2.09
C VAL A 102 -8.72 4.33 2.29
N ARG A 103 -7.92 4.64 1.26
CA ARG A 103 -6.45 4.72 1.38
C ARG A 103 -6.00 5.78 2.39
N GLN A 104 -6.66 6.94 2.41
CA GLN A 104 -6.35 8.00 3.38
C GLN A 104 -6.71 7.57 4.80
N GLU A 105 -7.84 6.90 5.00
CA GLU A 105 -8.27 6.38 6.30
C GLU A 105 -7.29 5.33 6.83
N LEU A 106 -6.88 4.36 5.99
CA LEU A 106 -5.87 3.37 6.36
C LEU A 106 -4.53 4.02 6.71
N ARG A 107 -4.11 5.06 5.97
CA ARG A 107 -2.89 5.83 6.29
C ARG A 107 -3.01 6.57 7.62
N ARG A 108 -4.17 7.15 7.92
CA ARG A 108 -4.43 7.83 9.21
C ARG A 108 -4.42 6.82 10.36
N GLY A 109 -5.06 5.68 10.20
CA GLY A 109 -5.03 4.57 11.16
C GLY A 109 -3.61 4.10 11.44
N ALA A 110 -2.82 3.80 10.40
CA ALA A 110 -1.43 3.39 10.54
C ALA A 110 -0.55 4.43 11.26
N ARG A 111 -0.78 5.73 11.02
CA ARG A 111 -0.07 6.81 11.74
C ARG A 111 -0.46 6.88 13.21
N ALA A 112 -1.75 6.74 13.52
CA ALA A 112 -2.23 6.70 14.89
C ALA A 112 -1.64 5.50 15.65
N GLU A 113 -1.65 4.31 15.04
CA GLU A 113 -1.02 3.11 15.60
C GLU A 113 0.49 3.30 15.81
N ALA A 114 1.20 3.93 14.87
CA ALA A 114 2.62 4.22 15.02
C ALA A 114 2.91 5.20 16.17
N THR A 115 2.06 6.22 16.38
CA THR A 115 2.19 7.11 17.54
C THR A 115 1.91 6.40 18.86
N VAL A 116 0.95 5.48 18.90
CA VAL A 116 0.66 4.67 20.09
C VAL A 116 1.83 3.74 20.40
N LYS A 117 2.39 3.05 19.39
CA LYS A 117 3.57 2.18 19.55
C LYS A 117 4.80 2.96 20.03
N LYS A 118 5.09 4.13 19.47
CA LYS A 118 6.19 5.00 19.95
C LYS A 118 6.01 5.46 21.39
N LYS A 119 4.78 5.70 21.84
CA LYS A 119 4.48 6.08 23.22
C LYS A 119 4.55 4.88 24.18
N ALA A 120 4.31 3.66 23.69
CA ALA A 120 4.49 2.43 24.45
C ALA A 120 5.96 1.96 24.51
N GLU A 121 6.75 2.27 23.48
CA GLU A 121 8.19 1.96 23.41
C GLU A 121 9.08 2.97 24.14
N GLN A 122 8.58 4.17 24.48
CA GLN A 122 9.26 5.03 25.46
C GLN A 122 9.22 4.32 26.82
N PRO A 123 10.36 3.81 27.35
CA PRO A 123 10.39 3.33 28.72
C PRO A 123 10.03 4.54 29.56
N GLN A 124 9.00 4.43 30.40
CA GLN A 124 8.82 5.39 31.48
C GLN A 124 10.15 5.42 32.23
N GLU A 125 10.91 6.51 32.10
CA GLU A 125 11.95 6.86 33.05
C GLU A 125 11.24 6.91 34.39
N ARG A 126 11.32 5.79 35.14
CA ARG A 126 10.92 5.78 36.54
C ARG A 126 11.71 6.94 37.15
N PRO A 127 11.06 7.94 37.76
CA PRO A 127 11.79 9.02 38.41
C PRO A 127 12.80 8.34 39.32
N ALA A 128 14.08 8.63 39.10
CA ALA A 128 15.19 7.93 39.74
C ALA A 128 14.95 7.90 41.25
N GLU A 129 14.48 6.76 41.76
CA GLU A 129 14.61 6.43 43.17
C GLU A 129 16.10 6.54 43.44
N LYS A 130 16.45 7.50 44.30
CA LYS A 130 17.79 7.64 44.85
C LYS A 130 18.13 6.30 45.48
N LYS A 131 18.79 5.42 44.72
CA LYS A 131 19.51 4.28 45.27
C LYS A 131 20.55 4.91 46.17
N GLY A 132 20.25 4.91 47.47
CA GLY A 132 21.26 5.11 48.49
C GLY A 132 22.39 4.18 48.11
N GLN A 133 23.53 4.77 47.77
CA GLN A 133 24.77 4.04 47.75
C GLN A 133 24.80 3.35 49.11
N LEU A 134 24.82 2.02 49.12
CA LEU A 134 25.18 1.26 50.32
C LEU A 134 26.67 1.55 50.52
N THR A 135 26.95 2.72 51.09
CA THR A 135 28.29 3.08 51.51
C THR A 135 28.68 2.12 52.62
N LEU A 136 29.98 1.85 52.67
CA LEU A 136 30.65 0.97 53.64
C LEU A 136 30.56 1.50 55.08
N ASP A 137 29.60 2.37 55.39
CA ASP A 137 29.39 3.02 56.70
C ASP A 137 28.47 2.20 57.62
N LEU A 138 27.81 1.16 57.09
CA LEU A 138 26.88 0.32 57.86
C LEU A 138 27.58 -0.61 58.88
N PHE A 139 28.88 -0.87 58.73
CA PHE A 139 29.64 -1.81 59.58
C PHE A 139 30.60 -1.15 60.58
N GLY A 140 30.53 0.18 60.78
CA GLY A 140 31.19 0.84 61.91
C GLY A 140 32.73 0.79 61.92
N VAL A 141 33.37 0.63 60.76
CA VAL A 141 34.84 0.70 60.64
C VAL A 141 35.23 2.02 59.99
N PRO A 142 36.07 2.88 60.61
CA PRO A 142 36.50 4.12 59.98
C PRO A 142 37.42 3.81 58.79
N SER A 143 36.96 4.15 57.58
CA SER A 143 37.79 4.21 56.38
C SER A 143 38.82 5.34 56.55
N GLN A 144 40.05 4.96 56.90
CA GLN A 144 41.20 5.86 56.78
C GLN A 144 41.74 5.78 55.35
N GLY A 145 41.71 6.92 54.65
CA GLY A 145 42.57 7.18 53.50
C GLY A 145 41.88 7.13 52.14
N ALA A 146 41.58 8.31 51.60
CA ALA A 146 41.91 8.71 50.22
C ALA A 146 41.45 10.16 49.97
N SER A 147 42.09 11.11 50.64
CA SER A 147 42.38 12.39 50.00
C SER A 147 43.42 12.14 48.91
N GLU A 148 43.37 12.92 47.82
CA GLU A 148 44.20 12.86 46.60
C GLU A 148 43.56 11.98 45.50
N ALA A 149 43.24 12.43 44.30
CA ALA A 149 43.94 13.41 43.48
C ALA A 149 42.98 14.22 42.60
N LYS A 150 43.33 15.51 42.47
CA LYS A 150 42.73 16.52 41.60
C LYS A 150 43.61 16.62 40.34
N LYS A 151 42.98 16.83 39.17
CA LYS A 151 43.60 17.21 37.86
C LYS A 151 44.38 16.06 37.21
N GLU A 152 44.39 15.83 35.90
CA GLU A 152 44.53 16.75 34.78
C GLU A 152 44.18 16.02 33.46
N GLY A 153 43.84 16.79 32.43
CA GLY A 153 43.12 16.28 31.24
C GLY A 153 43.94 15.65 30.12
N ARG A 154 43.28 15.34 29.00
CA ARG A 154 43.81 15.62 27.66
C ARG A 154 42.77 15.41 26.55
N ARG A 155 42.65 16.46 25.75
CA ARG A 155 42.08 16.51 24.40
C ARG A 155 42.64 15.41 23.49
N ARG A 156 41.83 14.95 22.54
CA ARG A 156 42.15 14.60 21.13
C ARG A 156 40.82 14.26 20.43
N SER A 157 40.14 15.22 19.81
CA SER A 157 40.22 15.57 18.37
C SER A 157 40.16 14.37 17.41
N SER A 158 39.00 14.23 16.78
CA SER A 158 38.77 13.88 15.37
C SER A 158 39.72 12.89 14.69
N ARG A 159 39.19 11.74 14.28
CA ARG A 159 39.72 11.00 13.13
C ARG A 159 38.59 10.65 12.17
N SER A 160 38.47 11.52 11.17
CA SER A 160 37.95 11.18 9.84
C SER A 160 38.73 9.98 9.31
N SER A 161 38.02 8.95 8.86
CA SER A 161 38.59 7.82 8.11
C SER A 161 37.80 7.69 6.81
N ARG A 162 38.59 7.51 5.75
CA ARG A 162 38.24 7.50 4.32
C ARG A 162 37.15 6.51 3.93
#